data_AF-A0A930GTS9-F1
#
_entry.id   AF-A0A930GTS9-F1
#
_cell.length_a   1.000
_cell.length_b   1.000
_cell.length_c   1.000
_cell.angle_alpha   90.00
_cell.angle_beta   90.00
_cell.angle_gamma   90.00
#
_symmetry.space_group_name_H-M   'P 1'
#
loop_
_entity.id
_entity.type
_entity.pdbx_description
1 polymer ?
#
loop_
_entity_poly.entity_id
_entity_poly.type
_entity_poly.pdbx_seq_one_letter_code
_entity_poly.pdbx_strand_id
1 'polypeptide(L)'
;MNKDSITSKLRNKAKSLGLNYNLVLSTFFFDEFLKKLSNSKYQENFMLKGGMLLTYTLGVQNRSTQDIDFLVKGVRLDSVEIKKILDSVLYDEFRTGVWFETVGDCDEIRLEDEYGGLRFYIVGHLSNMRIKFAIDIATGDPIYPFPKLDNYTTIIGEEIKLMLYPLESVISEKLQTVLTRAENNSRSKDFYDIYTILKTKTNKINFDSLRVAVSLTFKYRNTILTKENSLNIVNRIYNNKYIKDRWIRYKNKNPYAKDIEFESMMDEIIRLIEMVM
;
A
#
# COMPACT_ATOMS: atom_id res chain seq x y z
N MET A 1 -1.02 22.70 16.57
CA MET A 1 -0.66 23.43 15.34
C MET A 1 -1.83 24.31 14.90
N ASN A 2 -1.59 25.54 14.43
CA ASN A 2 -2.65 26.43 13.92
C ASN A 2 -3.07 26.00 12.50
N LYS A 3 -4.39 25.90 12.25
CA LYS A 3 -5.01 25.53 10.97
C LYS A 3 -4.43 26.31 9.79
N ASP A 4 -4.32 27.64 9.90
CA ASP A 4 -3.90 28.49 8.77
C ASP A 4 -2.46 28.21 8.34
N SER A 5 -1.60 27.89 9.32
CA SER A 5 -0.22 27.48 9.07
C SER A 5 -0.17 26.14 8.35
N ILE A 6 -0.96 25.15 8.79
CA ILE A 6 -1.05 23.85 8.12
C ILE A 6 -1.57 24.02 6.70
N THR A 7 -2.70 24.71 6.51
CA THR A 7 -3.29 24.94 5.20
C THR A 7 -2.30 25.60 4.24
N SER A 8 -1.55 26.60 4.70
CA SER A 8 -0.52 27.27 3.90
C SER A 8 0.63 26.34 3.52
N LYS A 9 1.14 25.55 4.47
CA LYS A 9 2.18 24.53 4.19
C LYS A 9 1.71 23.51 3.17
N LEU A 10 0.48 22.99 3.32
CA LEU A 10 -0.09 22.00 2.40
C LEU A 10 -0.35 22.59 1.00
N ARG A 11 -0.78 23.85 0.88
CA ARG A 11 -0.91 24.52 -0.42
C ARG A 11 0.43 24.68 -1.12
N ASN A 12 1.45 25.09 -0.39
CA ASN A 12 2.81 25.22 -0.93
C ASN A 12 3.35 23.85 -1.38
N LYS A 13 3.13 22.80 -0.58
CA LYS A 13 3.52 21.43 -0.92
C LYS A 13 2.78 20.90 -2.16
N ALA A 14 1.47 21.13 -2.24
CA ALA A 14 0.67 20.77 -3.41
C ALA A 14 1.21 21.46 -4.68
N LYS A 15 1.51 22.76 -4.61
CA LYS A 15 2.10 23.51 -5.72
C LYS A 15 3.48 22.99 -6.10
N SER A 16 4.36 22.73 -5.14
CA SER A 16 5.72 22.24 -5.42
C SER A 16 5.73 20.84 -6.05
N LEU A 17 4.76 20.00 -5.70
CA LEU A 17 4.62 18.65 -6.25
C LEU A 17 3.77 18.59 -7.54
N GLY A 18 3.13 19.70 -7.93
CA GLY A 18 2.18 19.70 -9.06
C GLY A 18 0.94 18.84 -8.81
N LEU A 19 0.52 18.70 -7.55
CA LEU A 19 -0.58 17.82 -7.14
C LEU A 19 -1.83 18.58 -6.73
N ASN A 20 -2.96 17.88 -6.79
CA ASN A 20 -4.22 18.38 -6.26
C ASN A 20 -4.11 18.61 -4.74
N TYR A 21 -4.56 19.76 -4.25
CA TYR A 21 -4.53 20.11 -2.83
C TYR A 21 -5.25 19.09 -1.94
N ASN A 22 -6.38 18.55 -2.37
CA ASN A 22 -7.14 17.57 -1.60
C ASN A 22 -6.38 16.25 -1.45
N LEU A 23 -5.59 15.84 -2.45
CA LEU A 23 -4.73 14.67 -2.32
C LEU A 23 -3.65 14.89 -1.25
N VAL A 24 -2.99 16.05 -1.27
CA VAL A 24 -1.97 16.41 -0.27
C VAL A 24 -2.60 16.53 1.13
N LEU A 25 -3.82 17.08 1.21
CA LEU A 25 -4.58 17.16 2.45
C LEU A 25 -4.94 15.79 3.01
N SER A 26 -5.47 14.87 2.19
CA SER A 26 -5.77 13.51 2.63
C SER A 26 -4.50 12.79 3.09
N THR A 27 -3.41 12.90 2.33
CA THR A 27 -2.10 12.33 2.70
C THR A 27 -1.63 12.86 4.05
N PHE A 28 -1.78 14.15 4.30
CA PHE A 28 -1.45 14.75 5.60
C PHE A 28 -2.26 14.14 6.75
N PHE A 29 -3.57 13.92 6.58
CA PHE A 29 -4.37 13.25 7.62
C PHE A 29 -3.98 11.78 7.82
N PHE A 30 -3.54 11.09 6.77
CA PHE A 30 -3.00 9.74 6.89
C PHE A 30 -1.69 9.75 7.68
N ASP A 31 -0.79 10.69 7.38
CA ASP A 31 0.47 10.84 8.09
C ASP A 31 0.27 11.16 9.58
N GLU A 32 -0.68 12.04 9.91
CA GLU A 32 -1.01 12.37 11.30
C GLU A 32 -1.64 11.18 12.05
N PHE A 33 -2.43 10.35 11.37
CA PHE A 33 -2.89 9.07 11.92
C PHE A 33 -1.71 8.12 12.19
N LEU A 34 -0.83 7.95 11.20
CA LEU A 34 0.36 7.10 11.30
C LEU A 34 1.30 7.57 12.41
N LYS A 35 1.41 8.89 12.62
CA LYS A 35 2.18 9.49 13.72
C LYS A 35 1.60 9.18 15.09
N LYS A 36 0.26 9.16 15.25
CA LYS A 36 -0.36 8.70 16.50
C LYS A 36 -0.06 7.22 16.75
N LEU A 37 -0.18 6.39 15.73
CA LEU A 37 0.14 4.97 15.80
C LEU A 37 1.62 4.72 16.13
N SER A 38 2.55 5.45 15.49
CA SER A 38 4.00 5.33 15.72
C SER A 38 4.42 5.69 17.14
N ASN A 39 3.67 6.55 17.81
CA ASN A 39 3.94 6.96 19.19
C ASN A 39 3.16 6.12 20.22
N SER A 40 2.39 5.12 19.76
CA SER A 40 1.62 4.25 20.63
C SER A 40 2.39 2.99 21.01
N LYS A 41 1.94 2.32 22.08
CA LYS A 41 2.44 0.98 22.45
C LYS A 41 2.15 -0.12 21.41
N TYR A 42 1.33 0.18 20.40
CA TYR A 42 0.95 -0.76 19.34
C TYR A 42 1.76 -0.58 18.05
N GLN A 43 2.77 0.30 18.03
CA GLN A 43 3.61 0.59 16.86
C GLN A 43 4.13 -0.69 16.17
N GLU A 44 4.61 -1.65 16.94
CA GLU A 44 5.16 -2.90 16.41
C GLU A 44 4.09 -3.94 16.03
N ASN A 45 2.85 -3.76 16.49
CA ASN A 45 1.73 -4.64 16.17
C ASN A 45 1.15 -4.36 14.79
N PHE A 46 1.29 -3.14 14.26
CA PHE A 46 0.68 -2.70 13.01
C PHE A 46 1.75 -2.45 11.95
N MET A 47 1.66 -3.22 10.87
CA MET A 47 2.61 -3.15 9.76
C MET A 47 1.97 -2.53 8.53
N LEU A 48 2.49 -1.37 8.13
CA LEU A 48 1.97 -0.61 7.00
C LEU A 48 2.24 -1.36 5.70
N LYS A 49 1.18 -1.66 4.95
CA LYS A 49 1.24 -2.33 3.65
C LYS A 49 0.49 -1.56 2.57
N GLY A 50 0.34 -2.19 1.40
CA GLY A 50 -0.60 -1.76 0.38
C GLY A 50 -0.30 -0.38 -0.22
N GLY A 51 -1.36 0.37 -0.53
CA GLY A 51 -1.25 1.62 -1.30
C GLY A 51 -0.47 2.71 -0.58
N MET A 52 -0.57 2.78 0.75
CA MET A 52 0.10 3.81 1.54
C MET A 52 1.60 3.55 1.64
N LEU A 53 2.02 2.30 1.84
CA LEU A 53 3.43 1.91 1.76
C LEU A 53 4.06 2.28 0.41
N LEU A 54 3.34 2.04 -0.70
CA LEU A 54 3.83 2.37 -2.03
C LEU A 54 3.85 3.88 -2.29
N THR A 55 2.87 4.61 -1.76
CA THR A 55 2.84 6.08 -1.78
C THR A 55 4.08 6.66 -1.09
N TYR A 56 4.43 6.14 0.08
CA TYR A 56 5.66 6.50 0.79
C TYR A 56 6.92 6.10 0.02
N THR A 57 6.97 4.86 -0.48
CA THR A 57 8.16 4.30 -1.13
C THR A 57 8.47 5.02 -2.46
N LEU A 58 7.45 5.26 -3.27
CA LEU A 58 7.57 5.80 -4.64
C LEU A 58 7.39 7.32 -4.69
N GLY A 59 6.78 7.91 -3.67
CA GLY A 59 6.36 9.31 -3.63
C GLY A 59 4.90 9.48 -4.08
N VAL A 60 4.19 10.41 -3.44
CA VAL A 60 2.75 10.67 -3.67
C VAL A 60 2.41 11.09 -5.10
N GLN A 61 3.37 11.66 -5.82
CA GLN A 61 3.24 12.01 -7.24
C GLN A 61 3.31 10.80 -8.16
N ASN A 62 3.85 9.66 -7.68
CA ASN A 62 4.00 8.43 -8.44
C ASN A 62 2.97 7.38 -8.03
N ARG A 63 2.49 7.44 -6.79
CA ARG A 63 1.45 6.54 -6.30
C ARG A 63 0.64 7.25 -5.24
N SER A 64 -0.68 7.25 -5.38
CA SER A 64 -1.60 7.75 -4.36
C SER A 64 -2.60 6.68 -3.96
N THR A 65 -3.07 6.73 -2.72
CA THR A 65 -4.10 5.84 -2.17
C THR A 65 -5.16 6.66 -1.45
N GLN A 66 -6.33 6.07 -1.23
CA GLN A 66 -7.40 6.66 -0.42
C GLN A 66 -7.61 5.90 0.90
N ASP A 67 -6.98 4.74 1.04
CA ASP A 67 -7.12 3.85 2.18
C ASP A 67 -5.73 3.53 2.76
N ILE A 68 -5.71 3.16 4.04
CA ILE A 68 -4.51 2.68 4.74
C ILE A 68 -4.69 1.19 4.99
N ASP A 69 -3.74 0.39 4.53
CA ASP A 69 -3.73 -1.06 4.73
C ASP A 69 -2.71 -1.43 5.81
N PHE A 70 -3.11 -2.25 6.78
CA PHE A 70 -2.22 -2.86 7.76
C PHE A 70 -2.29 -4.38 7.74
N LEU A 71 -1.15 -5.00 8.01
CA LEU A 71 -1.12 -6.35 8.59
C LEU A 71 -0.86 -6.25 10.08
N VAL A 72 -1.60 -7.00 10.89
CA VAL A 72 -1.41 -7.02 12.35
C VAL A 72 -0.72 -8.29 12.83
N LYS A 73 0.15 -8.15 13.85
CA LYS A 73 0.85 -9.25 14.51
C LYS A 73 0.86 -9.07 16.02
N GLY A 74 0.69 -10.17 16.75
CA GLY A 74 0.70 -10.16 18.22
C GLY A 74 -0.56 -9.56 18.86
N VAL A 75 -1.59 -9.29 18.05
CA VAL A 75 -2.94 -8.90 18.48
C VAL A 75 -3.94 -9.79 17.75
N ARG A 76 -5.10 -10.05 18.36
CA ARG A 76 -6.14 -10.86 17.72
C ARG A 76 -6.88 -10.01 16.70
N LEU A 77 -7.07 -10.57 15.50
CA LEU A 77 -7.94 -9.94 14.49
C LEU A 77 -9.41 -10.14 14.89
N ASP A 78 -9.89 -9.24 15.74
CA ASP A 78 -11.24 -9.22 16.29
C ASP A 78 -11.76 -7.78 16.26
N SER A 79 -13.01 -7.59 15.81
CA SER A 79 -13.55 -6.25 15.60
C SER A 79 -13.62 -5.42 16.88
N VAL A 80 -13.91 -6.05 18.03
CA VAL A 80 -13.98 -5.38 19.33
C VAL A 80 -12.59 -5.07 19.85
N GLU A 81 -11.65 -6.01 19.75
CA GLU A 81 -10.26 -5.81 20.18
C GLU A 81 -9.56 -4.72 19.38
N ILE A 82 -9.62 -4.80 18.04
CA ILE A 82 -9.00 -3.81 17.16
C ILE A 82 -9.65 -2.43 17.32
N LYS A 83 -10.97 -2.34 17.50
CA LYS A 83 -11.63 -1.07 17.81
C LYS A 83 -11.10 -0.44 19.08
N LYS A 84 -10.97 -1.21 20.17
CA LYS A 84 -10.38 -0.74 21.44
C LYS A 84 -8.95 -0.24 21.26
N ILE A 85 -8.16 -0.94 20.44
CA ILE A 85 -6.80 -0.53 20.12
C ILE A 85 -6.81 0.81 19.37
N LEU A 86 -7.60 0.93 18.30
CA LEU A 86 -7.72 2.16 17.53
C LEU A 86 -8.20 3.32 18.41
N ASP A 87 -9.24 3.13 19.21
CA ASP A 87 -9.75 4.17 20.12
C ASP A 87 -8.67 4.61 21.13
N SER A 88 -7.86 3.66 21.63
CA SER A 88 -6.72 3.96 22.50
C SER A 88 -5.59 4.71 21.79
N VAL A 89 -5.30 4.41 20.53
CA VAL A 89 -4.28 5.12 19.72
C VAL A 89 -4.74 6.52 19.39
N LEU A 90 -6.04 6.70 19.13
CA LEU A 90 -6.63 7.95 18.69
C LEU A 90 -7.03 8.89 19.83
N TYR A 91 -7.09 8.37 21.07
CA TYR A 91 -7.49 9.12 22.25
C TYR A 91 -6.70 10.43 22.38
N ASP A 92 -7.45 11.52 22.50
CA ASP A 92 -6.95 12.88 22.70
C ASP A 92 -7.97 13.60 23.56
N GLU A 93 -7.67 13.76 24.86
CA GLU A 93 -8.57 14.35 25.85
C GLU A 93 -9.02 15.75 25.47
N PHE A 94 -8.09 16.57 24.96
CA PHE A 94 -8.32 17.98 24.66
C PHE A 94 -8.68 18.23 23.20
N ARG A 95 -8.55 17.22 22.32
CA ARG A 95 -8.82 17.31 20.87
C ARG A 95 -8.13 18.51 20.23
N THR A 96 -6.89 18.77 20.64
CA THR A 96 -6.15 19.97 20.24
C THR A 96 -5.44 19.77 18.91
N GLY A 97 -5.72 20.64 17.92
CA GLY A 97 -5.09 20.54 16.60
C GLY A 97 -5.73 19.45 15.74
N VAL A 98 -4.93 18.46 15.33
CA VAL A 98 -5.41 17.31 14.54
C VAL A 98 -5.80 16.19 15.50
N TRP A 99 -7.06 15.78 15.46
CA TRP A 99 -7.58 14.68 16.27
C TRP A 99 -8.46 13.76 15.42
N PHE A 100 -8.72 12.55 15.90
CA PHE A 100 -9.42 11.52 15.15
C PHE A 100 -10.46 10.82 16.02
N GLU A 101 -11.43 10.20 15.37
CA GLU A 101 -12.40 9.30 15.98
C GLU A 101 -12.69 8.13 15.04
N THR A 102 -12.91 6.95 15.61
CA THR A 102 -13.53 5.83 14.88
C THR A 102 -15.02 6.12 14.71
N VAL A 103 -15.59 5.79 13.56
CA VAL A 103 -17.01 6.01 13.29
C VAL A 103 -17.67 4.76 12.75
N GLY A 104 -18.93 4.55 13.16
CA GLY A 104 -19.74 3.42 12.73
C GLY A 104 -19.25 2.06 13.22
N ASP A 105 -19.80 1.04 12.60
CA ASP A 105 -19.42 -0.35 12.80
C ASP A 105 -18.29 -0.74 11.85
N CYS A 106 -17.63 -1.84 12.18
CA CYS A 106 -16.59 -2.44 11.36
C CYS A 106 -17.21 -3.32 10.28
N ASP A 107 -16.69 -3.26 9.06
CA ASP A 107 -17.07 -4.18 7.99
C ASP A 107 -16.08 -5.34 7.89
N GLU A 108 -16.57 -6.54 7.64
CA GLU A 108 -15.73 -7.68 7.27
C GLU A 108 -15.29 -7.56 5.81
N ILE A 109 -13.98 -7.68 5.58
CA ILE A 109 -13.38 -7.72 4.25
C ILE A 109 -13.10 -9.19 3.92
N ARG A 110 -13.72 -9.69 2.85
CA ARG A 110 -13.30 -10.96 2.26
C ARG A 110 -12.04 -10.74 1.43
N LEU A 111 -10.89 -11.09 1.99
CA LEU A 111 -9.65 -11.22 1.24
C LEU A 111 -9.60 -12.58 0.53
N GLU A 112 -8.70 -12.72 -0.44
CA GLU A 112 -8.45 -14.01 -1.12
C GLU A 112 -7.81 -15.05 -0.15
N ASP A 113 -7.40 -14.63 1.05
CA ASP A 113 -6.81 -15.46 2.11
C ASP A 113 -7.85 -15.96 3.13
N GLU A 114 -7.56 -17.10 3.78
CA GLU A 114 -8.43 -17.80 4.76
C GLU A 114 -8.91 -16.95 5.96
N TYR A 115 -8.17 -15.90 6.34
CA TYR A 115 -8.38 -15.18 7.61
C TYR A 115 -9.19 -13.89 7.48
N GLY A 116 -9.61 -13.51 6.26
CA GLY A 116 -10.36 -12.27 6.02
C GLY A 116 -9.62 -11.02 6.48
N GLY A 117 -10.36 -9.92 6.60
CA GLY A 117 -9.88 -8.64 7.11
C GLY A 117 -11.01 -7.84 7.73
N LEU A 118 -10.66 -6.73 8.38
CA LEU A 118 -11.58 -5.83 9.05
C LEU A 118 -11.36 -4.42 8.53
N ARG A 119 -12.43 -3.75 8.11
CA ARG A 119 -12.41 -2.34 7.70
C ARG A 119 -12.97 -1.48 8.81
N PHE A 120 -12.20 -0.47 9.19
CA PHE A 120 -12.62 0.57 10.13
C PHE A 120 -12.68 1.92 9.45
N TYR A 121 -13.66 2.74 9.82
CA TYR A 121 -13.80 4.08 9.29
C TYR A 121 -13.32 5.10 10.33
N ILE A 122 -12.43 5.99 9.90
CA ILE A 122 -11.87 7.05 10.72
C ILE A 122 -12.28 8.41 10.17
N VAL A 123 -12.56 9.35 11.08
CA VAL A 123 -12.71 10.77 10.73
C VAL A 123 -11.58 11.54 11.40
N GLY A 124 -10.73 12.17 10.59
CA GLY A 124 -9.75 13.15 11.04
C GLY A 124 -10.33 14.56 11.02
N HIS A 125 -10.05 15.33 12.07
CA HIS A 125 -10.56 16.68 12.30
C HIS A 125 -9.42 17.67 12.45
N LEU A 126 -9.59 18.86 11.85
CA LEU A 126 -8.76 20.03 12.10
C LEU A 126 -9.61 21.29 11.97
N SER A 127 -9.97 21.90 13.11
CA SER A 127 -10.95 22.99 13.17
C SER A 127 -12.28 22.60 12.48
N ASN A 128 -12.63 23.21 11.34
CA ASN A 128 -13.82 22.89 10.56
C ASN A 128 -13.56 21.87 9.42
N MET A 129 -12.31 21.45 9.22
CA MET A 129 -11.96 20.46 8.18
C MET A 129 -12.21 19.05 8.73
N ARG A 130 -12.81 18.20 7.88
CA ARG A 130 -13.07 16.79 8.18
C ARG A 130 -12.67 15.92 7.00
N ILE A 131 -11.83 14.92 7.24
CA ILE A 131 -11.43 13.93 6.23
C ILE A 131 -11.84 12.55 6.73
N LYS A 132 -12.62 11.85 5.93
CA LYS A 132 -13.02 10.46 6.19
C LYS A 132 -12.12 9.53 5.39
N PHE A 133 -11.69 8.43 6.01
CA PHE A 133 -10.92 7.40 5.33
C PHE A 133 -11.12 6.04 5.99
N ALA A 134 -10.80 4.98 5.25
CA ALA A 134 -10.86 3.62 5.72
C ALA A 134 -9.47 3.12 6.13
N ILE A 135 -9.45 2.26 7.14
CA ILE A 135 -8.29 1.47 7.54
C ILE A 135 -8.66 0.00 7.40
N ASP A 136 -7.96 -0.70 6.52
CA ASP A 136 -8.11 -2.12 6.29
C ASP A 136 -7.06 -2.86 7.09
N ILE A 137 -7.50 -3.77 7.95
CA ILE A 137 -6.65 -4.50 8.88
C ILE A 137 -6.82 -5.97 8.59
N ALA A 138 -5.72 -6.64 8.29
CA ALA A 138 -5.72 -8.06 7.97
C ALA A 138 -4.64 -8.81 8.74
N THR A 139 -4.77 -10.14 8.72
CA THR A 139 -3.69 -11.08 9.02
C THR A 139 -3.50 -11.94 7.79
N GLY A 140 -2.29 -12.40 7.49
CA GLY A 140 -2.12 -13.19 6.28
C GLY A 140 -0.68 -13.45 5.90
N ASP A 141 -0.43 -13.48 4.59
CA ASP A 141 0.72 -14.03 3.88
C ASP A 141 2.06 -14.15 4.64
N PRO A 142 2.85 -15.20 4.32
CA PRO A 142 4.20 -15.30 4.83
C PRO A 142 5.04 -14.10 4.39
N ILE A 143 5.54 -13.36 5.38
CA ILE A 143 6.30 -12.14 5.13
C ILE A 143 7.79 -12.47 5.13
N TYR A 144 8.46 -12.16 4.03
CA TYR A 144 9.91 -12.30 3.91
C TYR A 144 10.51 -11.20 3.04
N PRO A 145 11.65 -10.60 3.44
CA PRO A 145 12.35 -10.79 4.72
C PRO A 145 11.51 -10.32 5.91
N PHE A 146 11.97 -10.59 7.14
CA PHE A 146 11.24 -10.15 8.32
C PHE A 146 11.08 -8.61 8.31
N PRO A 147 9.86 -8.11 8.57
CA PRO A 147 9.57 -6.69 8.65
C PRO A 147 10.42 -6.01 9.71
N LYS A 148 10.79 -4.75 9.43
CA LYS A 148 11.62 -3.95 10.32
C LYS A 148 10.94 -2.62 10.62
N LEU A 149 11.26 -2.10 11.79
CA LEU A 149 10.98 -0.73 12.13
C LEU A 149 11.89 0.17 11.27
N ASP A 150 11.29 1.00 10.43
CA ASP A 150 12.02 1.86 9.51
C ASP A 150 11.47 3.29 9.57
N ASN A 151 12.26 4.24 9.09
CA ASN A 151 11.89 5.64 9.03
C ASN A 151 10.83 5.86 7.94
N TYR A 152 9.88 6.74 8.24
CA TYR A 152 8.83 7.20 7.36
C TYR A 152 8.79 8.72 7.39
N THR A 153 9.00 9.35 6.24
CA THR A 153 8.91 10.80 6.07
C THR A 153 7.49 11.19 5.68
N THR A 154 6.83 11.99 6.52
CA THR A 154 5.50 12.55 6.23
C THR A 154 5.53 13.55 5.08
N ILE A 155 4.37 13.88 4.52
CA ILE A 155 4.20 14.85 3.43
C ILE A 155 4.72 16.24 3.80
N ILE A 156 4.72 16.59 5.10
CA ILE A 156 5.27 17.84 5.62
C ILE A 156 6.74 17.74 6.08
N GLY A 157 7.37 16.57 5.96
CA GLY A 157 8.81 16.37 6.18
C GLY A 157 9.21 15.98 7.60
N GLU A 158 8.27 15.56 8.44
CA GLU A 158 8.59 14.97 9.75
C GLU A 158 8.94 13.49 9.60
N GLU A 159 9.92 13.02 10.38
CA GLU A 159 10.32 11.61 10.43
C GLU A 159 9.62 10.89 11.58
N ILE A 160 8.94 9.79 11.27
CA ILE A 160 8.35 8.85 12.24
C ILE A 160 8.89 7.46 11.99
N LYS A 161 8.69 6.53 12.93
CA LYS A 161 9.07 5.12 12.77
C LYS A 161 7.85 4.23 12.66
N LEU A 162 7.83 3.34 11.68
CA LEU A 162 6.72 2.41 11.46
C LEU A 162 7.26 1.02 11.10
N MET A 163 6.50 -0.02 11.42
CA MET A 163 6.74 -1.33 10.84
C MET A 163 6.30 -1.28 9.38
N LEU A 164 7.25 -1.42 8.46
CA LEU A 164 6.97 -1.39 7.03
C LEU A 164 6.98 -2.79 6.43
N TYR A 165 5.98 -3.08 5.60
CA TYR A 165 5.95 -4.32 4.83
C TYR A 165 7.11 -4.34 3.82
N PRO A 166 7.88 -5.42 3.70
CA PRO A 166 9.03 -5.46 2.80
C PRO A 166 8.60 -5.46 1.33
N LEU A 167 9.36 -4.76 0.48
CA LEU A 167 9.07 -4.67 -0.95
C LEU A 167 9.13 -6.04 -1.63
N GLU A 168 9.98 -6.94 -1.14
CA GLU A 168 10.08 -8.31 -1.63
C GLU A 168 8.74 -9.06 -1.51
N SER A 169 8.06 -8.94 -0.37
CA SER A 169 6.74 -9.55 -0.18
C SER A 169 5.67 -8.84 -1.03
N VAL A 170 5.73 -7.51 -1.16
CA VAL A 170 4.82 -6.76 -2.06
C VAL A 170 4.93 -7.24 -3.51
N ILE A 171 6.16 -7.38 -4.02
CA ILE A 171 6.40 -7.85 -5.39
C ILE A 171 5.92 -9.29 -5.54
N SER A 172 6.22 -10.14 -4.56
CA SER A 172 5.83 -11.55 -4.56
C SER A 172 4.31 -11.74 -4.63
N GLU A 173 3.53 -11.08 -3.77
CA GLU A 173 2.06 -11.14 -3.76
C GLU A 173 1.46 -10.64 -5.08
N LYS A 174 2.00 -9.54 -5.61
CA LYS A 174 1.54 -8.99 -6.90
C LYS A 174 1.88 -9.90 -8.06
N LEU A 175 3.08 -10.48 -8.09
CA LEU A 175 3.49 -11.43 -9.13
C LEU A 175 2.60 -12.68 -9.09
N GLN A 176 2.35 -13.23 -7.90
CA GLN A 176 1.45 -14.36 -7.70
C GLN A 176 0.04 -14.03 -8.23
N THR A 177 -0.48 -12.83 -7.92
CA THR A 177 -1.78 -12.36 -8.40
C THR A 177 -1.81 -12.19 -9.92
N VAL A 178 -0.73 -11.64 -10.51
CA VAL A 178 -0.60 -11.47 -11.97
C VAL A 178 -0.66 -12.82 -12.67
N LEU A 179 0.08 -13.81 -12.18
CA LEU A 179 0.16 -15.13 -12.79
C LEU A 179 -1.11 -15.96 -12.60
N THR A 180 -1.73 -15.93 -11.41
CA THR A 180 -2.95 -16.71 -11.15
C THR A 180 -4.19 -16.17 -11.84
N ARG A 181 -4.32 -14.84 -11.92
CA ARG A 181 -5.45 -14.22 -12.64
C ARG A 181 -5.27 -14.22 -14.15
N ALA A 182 -4.03 -14.25 -14.63
CA ALA A 182 -3.65 -14.34 -16.03
C ALA A 182 -4.49 -13.39 -16.92
N GLU A 183 -5.12 -13.90 -17.98
CA GLU A 183 -5.94 -13.15 -18.94
C GLU A 183 -7.17 -12.47 -18.32
N ASN A 184 -7.62 -12.95 -17.16
CA ASN A 184 -8.78 -12.39 -16.45
C ASN A 184 -8.40 -11.23 -15.53
N ASN A 185 -7.11 -10.89 -15.42
CA ASN A 185 -6.65 -9.87 -14.48
C ASN A 185 -7.17 -8.47 -14.84
N SER A 186 -7.88 -7.84 -13.90
CA SER A 186 -8.38 -6.47 -13.98
C SER A 186 -7.55 -5.45 -13.19
N ARG A 187 -6.54 -5.91 -12.44
CA ARG A 187 -5.72 -5.10 -11.53
C ARG A 187 -4.51 -4.50 -12.25
N SER A 188 -4.73 -3.57 -13.18
CA SER A 188 -3.64 -2.86 -13.88
C SER A 188 -2.61 -2.20 -12.94
N LYS A 189 -3.04 -1.84 -11.72
CA LYS A 189 -2.17 -1.29 -10.67
C LYS A 189 -1.06 -2.25 -10.25
N ASP A 190 -1.28 -3.57 -10.27
CA ASP A 190 -0.27 -4.53 -9.82
C ASP A 190 0.89 -4.60 -10.81
N PHE A 191 0.60 -4.50 -12.12
CA PHE A 191 1.62 -4.40 -13.15
C PHE A 191 2.42 -3.09 -13.02
N TYR A 192 1.73 -1.96 -12.81
CA TYR A 192 2.38 -0.66 -12.55
C TYR A 192 3.28 -0.72 -11.31
N ASP A 193 2.76 -1.21 -10.19
CA ASP A 193 3.47 -1.23 -8.92
C ASP A 193 4.75 -2.10 -9.04
N ILE A 194 4.68 -3.30 -9.64
CA ILE A 194 5.87 -4.13 -9.89
C ILE A 194 6.89 -3.38 -10.75
N TYR A 195 6.46 -2.85 -11.90
CA TYR A 195 7.34 -2.15 -12.82
C TYR A 195 8.04 -0.97 -12.15
N THR A 196 7.30 -0.08 -11.50
CA THR A 196 7.86 1.13 -10.90
C THR A 196 8.78 0.80 -9.73
N ILE A 197 8.45 -0.21 -8.91
CA ILE A 197 9.34 -0.68 -7.84
C ILE A 197 10.67 -1.18 -8.42
N LEU A 198 10.65 -2.05 -9.43
CA LEU A 198 11.87 -2.55 -10.05
C LEU A 198 12.67 -1.44 -10.73
N LYS A 199 12.02 -0.53 -11.45
CA LYS A 199 12.73 0.56 -12.14
C LYS A 199 13.34 1.60 -11.20
N THR A 200 12.73 1.85 -10.03
CA THR A 200 13.12 3.00 -9.17
C THR A 200 13.67 2.62 -7.81
N LYS A 201 13.48 1.37 -7.36
CA LYS A 201 13.84 0.88 -6.02
C LYS A 201 14.62 -0.44 -6.05
N THR A 202 15.17 -0.84 -7.19
CA THR A 202 16.01 -2.05 -7.30
C THR A 202 17.14 -2.08 -6.27
N ASN A 203 17.75 -0.94 -5.94
CA ASN A 203 18.80 -0.85 -4.91
C ASN A 203 18.31 -1.13 -3.48
N LYS A 204 16.99 -1.09 -3.23
CA LYS A 204 16.38 -1.43 -1.94
C LYS A 204 15.92 -2.89 -1.87
N ILE A 205 16.06 -3.66 -2.96
CA ILE A 205 15.55 -5.02 -3.07
C ILE A 205 16.73 -5.98 -3.01
N ASN A 206 16.65 -6.96 -2.11
CA ASN A 206 17.56 -8.09 -2.10
C ASN A 206 16.93 -9.24 -2.92
N PHE A 207 17.50 -9.56 -4.08
CA PHE A 207 16.92 -10.56 -4.98
C PHE A 207 16.95 -12.00 -4.43
N ASP A 208 17.91 -12.34 -3.58
CA ASP A 208 17.90 -13.64 -2.90
C ASP A 208 16.72 -13.72 -1.92
N SER A 209 16.43 -12.63 -1.22
CA SER A 209 15.28 -12.52 -0.35
C SER A 209 13.97 -12.50 -1.12
N LEU A 210 13.94 -11.87 -2.29
CA LEU A 210 12.79 -11.88 -3.19
C LEU A 210 12.47 -13.29 -3.70
N ARG A 211 13.48 -14.09 -4.06
CA ARG A 211 13.29 -15.52 -4.42
C ARG A 211 12.60 -16.30 -3.30
N VAL A 212 13.06 -16.09 -2.06
CA VAL A 212 12.46 -16.73 -0.88
C VAL A 212 11.02 -16.25 -0.68
N ALA A 213 10.77 -14.94 -0.79
CA ALA A 213 9.44 -14.36 -0.66
C ALA A 213 8.45 -14.93 -1.70
N VAL A 214 8.88 -15.03 -2.98
CA VAL A 214 8.14 -15.65 -4.08
C VAL A 214 7.78 -17.09 -3.75
N SER A 215 8.77 -17.90 -3.38
CA SER A 215 8.54 -19.30 -3.03
C SER A 215 7.56 -19.46 -1.87
N LEU A 216 7.73 -18.68 -0.79
CA LEU A 216 6.86 -18.74 0.38
C LEU A 216 5.42 -18.33 0.06
N THR A 217 5.24 -17.23 -0.68
CA THR A 217 3.91 -16.71 -1.04
C THR A 217 3.17 -17.69 -1.96
N PHE A 218 3.85 -18.21 -2.99
CA PHE A 218 3.26 -19.15 -3.94
C PHE A 218 2.87 -20.44 -3.22
N LYS A 219 3.73 -20.96 -2.34
CA LYS A 219 3.42 -22.14 -1.53
C LYS A 219 2.23 -21.91 -0.61
N TYR A 220 2.18 -20.79 0.10
CA TYR A 220 1.07 -20.47 1.01
C TYR A 220 -0.27 -20.36 0.27
N ARG A 221 -0.26 -19.72 -0.91
CA ARG A 221 -1.43 -19.56 -1.78
C ARG A 221 -1.66 -20.73 -2.74
N ASN A 222 -1.09 -21.91 -2.47
CA ASN A 222 -1.23 -23.14 -3.27
C ASN A 222 -1.01 -22.94 -4.79
N THR A 223 -0.11 -22.04 -5.16
CA THR A 223 0.23 -21.70 -6.55
C THR A 223 1.43 -22.52 -7.00
N ILE A 224 1.18 -23.56 -7.80
CA ILE A 224 2.22 -24.44 -8.35
C ILE A 224 2.52 -24.01 -9.78
N LEU A 225 3.55 -23.18 -9.96
CA LEU A 225 4.00 -22.70 -11.27
C LEU A 225 5.50 -22.88 -11.41
N THR A 226 5.91 -23.49 -12.52
CA THR A 226 7.32 -23.48 -12.96
C THR A 226 7.62 -22.15 -13.64
N LYS A 227 8.91 -21.80 -13.74
CA LYS A 227 9.37 -20.65 -14.53
C LYS A 227 8.80 -20.67 -15.96
N GLU A 228 8.84 -21.82 -16.63
CA GLU A 228 8.32 -21.99 -17.99
C GLU A 228 6.81 -21.70 -18.07
N ASN A 229 6.01 -22.26 -17.15
CA ASN A 229 4.58 -22.00 -17.10
C ASN A 229 4.27 -20.52 -16.83
N SER A 230 5.03 -19.89 -15.93
CA SER A 230 4.91 -18.46 -15.65
C SER A 230 5.21 -17.59 -16.88
N LEU A 231 6.28 -17.90 -17.62
CA LEU A 231 6.62 -17.21 -18.86
C LEU A 231 5.54 -17.40 -19.93
N ASN A 232 4.98 -18.60 -20.06
CA ASN A 232 3.87 -18.87 -20.97
C ASN A 232 2.61 -18.06 -20.60
N ILE A 233 2.28 -17.95 -19.30
CA ILE A 233 1.19 -17.11 -18.83
C ILE A 233 1.43 -15.65 -19.21
N VAL A 234 2.62 -15.12 -18.93
CA VAL A 234 2.96 -13.72 -19.21
C VAL A 234 2.95 -13.43 -20.71
N ASN A 235 3.39 -14.37 -21.56
CA ASN A 235 3.27 -14.23 -23.01
C ASN A 235 1.81 -14.18 -23.48
N ARG A 236 0.90 -14.95 -22.87
CA ARG A 236 -0.54 -14.83 -23.16
C ARG A 236 -1.10 -13.47 -22.74
N ILE A 237 -0.70 -12.95 -21.58
CA ILE A 237 -1.07 -11.60 -21.12
C ILE A 237 -0.54 -10.54 -22.10
N TYR A 238 0.72 -10.66 -22.51
CA TYR A 238 1.38 -9.73 -23.45
C TYR A 238 0.57 -9.59 -24.75
N ASN A 239 0.08 -10.70 -25.29
CA ASN A 239 -0.68 -10.75 -26.53
C ASN A 239 -2.19 -10.52 -26.34
N ASN A 240 -2.66 -10.26 -25.11
CA ASN A 240 -4.07 -10.08 -24.82
C ASN A 240 -4.49 -8.60 -25.00
N LYS A 241 -5.25 -8.34 -26.08
CA LYS A 241 -5.79 -7.02 -26.39
C LYS A 241 -6.62 -6.40 -25.25
N TYR A 242 -7.41 -7.19 -24.53
CA TYR A 242 -8.24 -6.67 -23.44
C TYR A 242 -7.42 -6.16 -22.26
N ILE A 243 -6.30 -6.81 -21.94
CA ILE A 243 -5.38 -6.36 -20.89
C ILE A 243 -4.67 -5.08 -21.34
N LYS A 244 -4.21 -5.01 -22.60
CA LYS A 244 -3.63 -3.80 -23.17
C LYS A 244 -4.61 -2.62 -23.12
N ASP A 245 -5.87 -2.84 -23.49
CA ASP A 245 -6.92 -1.81 -23.41
C ASP A 245 -7.21 -1.38 -21.96
N ARG A 246 -7.16 -2.32 -21.00
CA ARG A 246 -7.25 -2.00 -19.56
C ARG A 246 -6.05 -1.17 -19.08
N TRP A 247 -4.85 -1.46 -19.57
CA TRP A 247 -3.66 -0.67 -19.28
C TRP A 247 -3.80 0.76 -19.81
N ILE A 248 -4.23 0.94 -21.06
CA ILE A 248 -4.46 2.27 -21.65
C ILE A 248 -5.48 3.06 -20.82
N ARG A 249 -6.59 2.43 -20.41
CA ARG A 249 -7.57 3.10 -19.53
C ARG A 249 -7.00 3.46 -18.17
N TYR A 250 -6.16 2.60 -17.59
CA TYR A 250 -5.48 2.88 -16.33
C TYR A 250 -4.52 4.07 -16.47
N LYS A 251 -3.70 4.07 -17.52
CA LYS A 251 -2.75 5.14 -17.89
C LYS A 251 -3.45 6.48 -18.03
N ASN A 252 -4.59 6.53 -18.72
CA ASN A 252 -5.37 7.76 -18.91
C ASN A 252 -5.98 8.31 -17.62
N LYS A 253 -6.29 7.44 -16.64
CA LYS A 253 -6.83 7.85 -15.34
C LYS A 253 -5.77 8.25 -14.33
N ASN A 254 -4.53 7.79 -14.51
CA ASN A 254 -3.45 7.94 -13.54
C ASN A 254 -2.28 8.68 -14.18
N PRO A 255 -2.16 10.01 -13.98
CA PRO A 255 -1.13 10.84 -14.63
C PRO A 255 0.30 10.34 -14.42
N TYR A 256 0.57 9.67 -13.29
CA TYR A 256 1.89 9.10 -12.97
C TYR A 256 2.29 7.89 -13.80
N ALA A 257 1.35 7.26 -14.50
CA ALA A 257 1.60 6.10 -15.37
C ALA A 257 1.68 6.50 -16.85
N LYS A 258 1.46 7.77 -17.20
CA LYS A 258 1.22 8.25 -18.57
C LYS A 258 2.33 7.89 -19.58
N ASP A 259 3.59 7.87 -19.12
CA ASP A 259 4.77 7.67 -19.95
C ASP A 259 5.25 6.20 -19.96
N ILE A 260 4.48 5.29 -19.36
CA ILE A 260 4.84 3.86 -19.28
C ILE A 260 4.13 3.10 -20.39
N GLU A 261 4.92 2.53 -21.29
CA GLU A 261 4.43 1.67 -22.35
C GLU A 261 4.13 0.26 -21.84
N PHE A 262 3.08 -0.35 -22.40
CA PHE A 262 2.61 -1.68 -21.97
C PHE A 262 3.72 -2.73 -22.12
N GLU A 263 4.41 -2.68 -23.25
CA GLU A 263 5.49 -3.56 -23.63
C GLU A 263 6.64 -3.46 -22.62
N SER A 264 7.09 -2.25 -22.27
CA SER A 264 8.15 -2.06 -21.27
C SER A 264 7.78 -2.61 -19.90
N MET A 265 6.52 -2.47 -19.50
CA MET A 265 6.01 -3.03 -18.24
C MET A 265 6.01 -4.55 -18.25
N MET A 266 5.62 -5.16 -19.37
CA MET A 266 5.61 -6.61 -19.53
C MET A 266 7.03 -7.19 -19.60
N ASP A 267 7.96 -6.53 -20.28
CA ASP A 267 9.37 -6.94 -20.36
C ASP A 267 10.02 -7.00 -18.96
N GLU A 268 9.69 -6.05 -18.09
CA GLU A 268 10.19 -6.05 -16.71
C GLU A 268 9.58 -7.20 -15.87
N ILE A 269 8.33 -7.59 -16.12
CA ILE A 269 7.72 -8.75 -15.48
C ILE A 269 8.36 -10.05 -15.96
N ILE A 270 8.67 -10.16 -17.26
CA ILE A 270 9.40 -11.31 -17.82
C ILE A 270 10.77 -11.42 -17.14
N ARG A 271 11.53 -10.32 -17.09
CA ARG A 271 12.83 -10.26 -16.42
C ARG A 271 12.74 -10.62 -14.94
N LEU A 272 11.71 -10.14 -14.24
CA LEU A 272 11.47 -10.49 -12.84
C LEU A 272 11.34 -12.01 -12.68
N ILE A 273 10.47 -12.65 -13.48
CA ILE A 273 10.28 -14.12 -13.46
C ILE A 273 11.59 -14.83 -13.73
N GLU A 274 12.38 -14.35 -14.70
CA GLU A 274 13.67 -14.96 -15.02
C GLU A 274 14.65 -14.96 -13.85
N MET A 275 14.61 -13.91 -13.03
CA MET A 275 15.50 -13.73 -11.88
C MET A 275 15.05 -14.48 -10.63
N VAL A 276 13.74 -14.69 -10.45
CA VAL A 276 13.16 -15.11 -9.15
C VAL A 276 12.49 -16.48 -9.13
N MET A 277 12.23 -17.08 -10.29
CA MET A 277 11.60 -18.40 -10.43
C MET A 277 12.51 -19.44 -11.09
#